data_AF-A0AAV4ZPT5-F1
#
_entry.id   AF-A0AAV4ZPT5-F1
#
_cell.length_a   1.000
_cell.length_b   1.000
_cell.length_c   1.000
_cell.angle_alpha   90.00
_cell.angle_beta   90.00
_cell.angle_gamma   90.00
#
_symmetry.space_group_name_H-M   'P 1'
#
loop_
_entity.id
_entity.type
_entity.pdbx_description
1 polymer ?
#
loop_
_entity_poly.entity_id
_entity_poly.type
_entity_poly.pdbx_seq_one_letter_code
_entity_poly.pdbx_strand_id
1 'polypeptide(L)' 'MGPIAKVSREEVLDLLRDRVEAAGSASAAARSLGVSPAYLIDVRARRRPPGRRILAGLGLETVVVPMEAARA' A
#
# COMPACT_ATOMS: atom_id res chain seq x y z
N MET A 1 -19.76 -7.21 -10.38
CA MET A 1 -18.51 -6.65 -9.83
C MET A 1 -18.85 -5.28 -9.29
N GLY A 2 -18.61 -5.01 -8.01
CA GLY A 2 -18.84 -3.69 -7.42
C GLY A 2 -17.87 -2.65 -7.99
N PRO A 3 -18.11 -1.35 -7.74
CA PRO A 3 -17.20 -0.29 -8.18
C PRO A 3 -15.80 -0.53 -7.62
N ILE A 4 -14.79 -0.50 -8.50
CA ILE A 4 -13.38 -0.52 -8.10
C ILE A 4 -13.05 0.88 -7.61
N ALA A 5 -13.00 1.06 -6.29
CA ALA A 5 -12.53 2.31 -5.70
C ALA A 5 -11.03 2.45 -5.99
N LYS A 6 -10.65 3.52 -6.68
CA LYS A 6 -9.24 3.89 -6.84
C LYS A 6 -8.80 4.57 -5.56
N VAL A 7 -7.66 4.13 -5.03
CA VAL A 7 -7.00 4.78 -3.89
C VAL A 7 -5.71 5.46 -4.36
N SER A 8 -5.50 6.66 -3.86
CA SER A 8 -4.27 7.43 -4.03
C SER A 8 -3.13 6.85 -3.19
N ARG A 9 -1.90 7.30 -3.46
CA ARG A 9 -0.74 6.90 -2.67
C ARG A 9 -0.87 7.39 -1.22
N GLU A 10 -1.42 8.59 -1.04
CA GLU A 10 -1.64 9.22 0.25
C GLU A 10 -2.60 8.38 1.11
N GLU A 11 -3.72 7.94 0.54
CA GLU A 11 -4.66 7.04 1.22
C GLU A 11 -3.99 5.71 1.63
N VAL A 12 -3.11 5.16 0.80
CA VAL A 12 -2.34 3.97 1.17
C VAL A 12 -1.41 4.23 2.37
N LEU A 13 -0.80 5.42 2.44
CA LEU A 13 0.06 5.79 3.56
C LEU A 13 -0.75 6.02 4.85
N ASP A 14 -1.96 6.54 4.75
CA ASP A 14 -2.87 6.69 5.89
C ASP A 14 -3.34 5.33 6.41
N LEU A 15 -3.74 4.42 5.52
CA LEU A 15 -4.07 3.03 5.90
C LEU A 15 -2.88 2.32 6.57
N LEU A 16 -1.65 2.56 6.08
CA LEU A 16 -0.44 2.04 6.71
C LEU A 16 -0.22 2.64 8.10
N ARG A 17 -0.52 3.92 8.29
CA ARG A 17 -0.41 4.59 9.58
C ARG A 17 -1.39 3.99 10.58
N ASP A 18 -2.66 3.86 10.20
CA ASP A 18 -3.70 3.26 11.05
C ASP A 18 -3.32 1.83 11.44
N ARG A 19 -2.76 1.08 10.49
CA ARG A 19 -2.29 -0.28 10.75
C ARG A 19 -1.11 -0.36 11.73
N VAL A 20 -0.22 0.63 11.70
CA VAL A 20 0.89 0.75 12.65
C VAL A 20 0.40 1.14 14.04
N GLU A 21 -0.55 2.07 14.11
CA GLU A 21 -1.19 2.47 15.37
C GLU A 21 -1.94 1.29 15.99
N ALA A 22 -2.74 0.55 15.21
CA ALA A 22 -3.43 -0.66 15.66
C ALA A 22 -2.50 -1.80 16.10
N ALA A 23 -1.33 -1.92 15.47
CA ALA A 23 -0.31 -2.92 15.85
C ALA A 23 0.57 -2.47 17.03
N GLY A 24 0.49 -1.20 17.45
CA GLY A 24 1.30 -0.60 18.51
C GLY A 24 2.75 -0.28 18.13
N SER A 25 3.25 -0.77 16.98
CA SER A 25 4.58 -0.40 16.47
C SER A 25 4.75 -0.72 14.98
N ALA A 26 5.70 -0.04 14.34
CA ALA A 26 6.06 -0.33 12.95
C ALA A 26 6.60 -1.75 12.77
N SER A 27 7.39 -2.25 13.72
CA SER A 27 7.93 -3.62 13.66
C SER A 27 6.84 -4.68 13.77
N ALA A 28 5.84 -4.48 14.66
CA ALA A 28 4.71 -5.39 14.79
C ALA A 28 3.84 -5.38 13.52
N ALA A 29 3.55 -4.20 12.97
CA ALA A 29 2.83 -4.07 11.70
C ALA A 29 3.59 -4.78 10.56
N ALA A 30 4.88 -4.52 10.42
CA ALA A 30 5.72 -5.17 9.39
C ALA A 30 5.67 -6.70 9.49
N ARG A 31 5.78 -7.25 10.70
CA ARG A 31 5.68 -8.70 10.94
C ARG A 31 4.33 -9.25 10.50
N SER A 32 3.24 -8.57 10.84
CA SER A 32 1.90 -8.99 10.46
C SER A 32 1.61 -8.85 8.95
N LEU A 33 2.32 -7.96 8.26
CA LEU A 33 2.25 -7.78 6.81
C LEU A 33 3.24 -8.69 6.06
N GLY A 34 4.07 -9.46 6.77
CA GLY A 34 5.09 -10.34 6.17
C GLY A 34 6.20 -9.57 5.44
N VAL A 35 6.55 -8.37 5.90
CA VAL A 35 7.61 -7.53 5.32
C VAL A 35 8.66 -7.15 6.35
N SER A 36 9.84 -6.69 5.91
CA SER A 36 10.86 -6.19 6.82
C SER A 36 10.46 -4.84 7.44
N PRO A 37 10.81 -4.57 8.71
CA PRO A 37 10.57 -3.27 9.33
C PRO A 37 11.23 -2.12 8.57
N ALA A 38 12.45 -2.33 8.05
CA ALA A 38 13.16 -1.34 7.24
C ALA A 38 12.39 -0.99 5.96
N TYR A 39 11.83 -1.99 5.27
CA TYR A 39 11.01 -1.73 4.09
C TYR A 39 9.74 -0.95 4.42
N LEU A 40 9.05 -1.30 5.51
CA LEU A 40 7.86 -0.56 5.95
C LEU A 40 8.21 0.90 6.29
N ILE A 41 9.33 1.14 6.98
CA ILE A 41 9.82 2.49 7.30
C ILE A 41 10.15 3.28 6.02
N ASP A 42 10.83 2.68 5.06
CA ASP A 42 11.15 3.32 3.77
C ASP A 42 9.88 3.73 3.00
N VAL A 43 8.84 2.88 3.02
CA VAL A 43 7.55 3.21 2.39
C VAL A 43 6.85 4.35 3.12
N ARG A 44 6.79 4.30 4.46
CA ARG A 44 6.21 5.39 5.28
C ARG A 44 6.96 6.72 5.10
N ALA A 45 8.28 6.65 4.95
CA ALA A 45 9.14 7.81 4.67
C ALA A 45 9.09 8.27 3.22
N ARG A 46 8.20 7.70 2.38
CA ARG A 46 8.02 8.02 0.96
C ARG A 46 9.25 7.76 0.07
N ARG A 47 10.29 7.10 0.58
CA ARG A 47 11.53 6.75 -0.14
C ARG A 47 11.32 5.60 -1.12
N ARG A 48 10.34 4.74 -0.83
CA ARG A 48 9.94 3.63 -1.71
C ARG A 48 8.43 3.63 -1.92
N PRO A 49 7.94 3.18 -3.09
CA PRO A 49 6.52 2.93 -3.28
C PRO A 49 6.06 1.69 -2.49
N PRO A 50 4.78 1.65 -2.07
CA PRO A 50 4.18 0.45 -1.50
C PRO A 50 4.16 -0.66 -2.55
N GLY A 51 4.79 -1.78 -2.23
CA GLY A 51 4.83 -2.94 -3.12
C GLY A 51 3.64 -3.86 -2.88
N ARG A 52 3.51 -4.86 -3.77
CA ARG A 52 2.38 -5.81 -3.76
C ARG A 52 2.09 -6.44 -2.40
N ARG A 53 3.10 -6.79 -1.60
CA ARG A 53 2.90 -7.36 -0.25
C ARG A 53 2.21 -6.39 0.71
N ILE A 54 2.63 -5.13 0.70
CA ILE A 54 2.01 -4.10 1.54
C ILE A 54 0.57 -3.87 1.07
N LEU A 55 0.36 -3.69 -0.23
CA LEU A 55 -0.99 -3.49 -0.78
C LEU A 55 -1.91 -4.65 -0.44
N ALA A 56 -1.48 -5.89 -0.68
CA ALA A 56 -2.27 -7.08 -0.36
C ALA A 56 -2.55 -7.19 1.15
N GLY A 57 -1.58 -6.86 2.01
CA GLY A 57 -1.78 -6.84 3.46
C GLY A 57 -2.72 -5.74 3.96
N LEU A 58 -3.03 -4.76 3.12
CA LEU A 58 -4.06 -3.72 3.33
C LEU A 58 -5.39 -4.07 2.63
N GLY A 59 -5.49 -5.23 1.98
CA GLY A 59 -6.67 -5.62 1.20
C GLY A 59 -6.77 -4.88 -0.15
N LEU A 60 -5.67 -4.33 -0.66
CA LEU A 60 -5.60 -3.61 -1.91
C LEU A 60 -4.92 -4.45 -3.00
N GLU A 61 -5.34 -4.24 -4.24
CA GLU A 61 -4.75 -4.89 -5.42
C GLU A 61 -4.30 -3.85 -6.45
N THR A 62 -3.23 -4.17 -7.17
CA THR A 62 -2.77 -3.34 -8.29
C THR A 62 -3.47 -3.77 -9.57
N VAL A 63 -4.21 -2.85 -10.19
CA VAL A 63 -4.86 -3.08 -11.49
C VAL A 63 -4.13 -2.26 -12.55
N VAL A 64 -3.66 -2.92 -13.61
CA VAL A 64 -3.13 -2.24 -14.79
C VAL A 64 -4.28 -2.00 -15.74
N VAL A 65 -4.59 -0.72 -15.99
CA VAL A 65 -5.63 -0.33 -16.94
C VAL A 65 -4.94 0.05 -18.24
N PRO A 66 -5.16 -0.66 -19.36
CA PRO A 66 -4.63 -0.24 -20.64
C PRO A 66 -5.28 1.11 -20.99
N MET A 67 -4.48 2.16 -21.09
CA MET A 67 -4.93 3.37 -21.76
C MET A 67 -4.94 3.08 -23.25
N GLU A 68 -6.10 3.16 -23.90
CA GLU A 68 -6.11 3.25 -25.35
C GLU A 68 -5.32 4.51 -25.71
N ALA A 69 -4.15 4.31 -26.32
CA ALA A 69 -3.41 5.39 -26.94
C ALA A 69 -4.36 6.02 -27.95
N ALA A 70 -4.69 7.30 -27.75
CA ALA A 70 -5.49 8.07 -28.68
C ALA A 70 -4.89 7.87 -30.08
N ARG A 71 -5.58 7.09 -30.92
CA ARG A 71 -5.28 7.03 -32.34
C ARG A 71 -5.70 8.39 -32.88
N ALA A 72 -4.71 9.25 -33.13
CA ALA A 72 -4.83 10.41 -33.99
C ALA A 72 -4.40 10.02 -35.41
#